data_AF-A0A067L9I9-F1
#
_entry.id   AF-A0A067L9I9-F1
#
_cell.length_a   1.000
_cell.length_b   1.000
_cell.length_c   1.000
_cell.angle_alpha   90.00
_cell.angle_beta   90.00
_cell.angle_gamma   90.00
#
_symmetry.space_group_name_H-M   'P 1'
#
loop_
_entity.id
_entity.type
_entity.pdbx_description
1 polymer ?
#
loop_
_entity_poly.entity_id
_entity_poly.type
_entity_poly.pdbx_seq_one_letter_code
_entity_poly.pdbx_strand_id
1 'polypeptide(L)'
;MDELVGRVGGRFKISLTDSTMMRIVHSTMDKAHERAQSKEGVIERLTEISKFYELAVMQLDGCLSFVQEEADRSFEISNEEVLWDLTDFRDRLIGRLKELELFIAEKDRELTKRIENELKFRQALEMKERDLDSLCAKIKLEPTKIESVEALSLAIRELVMNLFLEIG
;
A
#
# COMPACT_ATOMS: atom_id res chain seq x y z
N MET A 1 34.26 -32.26 -9.87
CA MET A 1 33.65 -31.87 -8.59
C MET A 1 33.90 -32.97 -7.58
N ASP A 2 35.15 -33.20 -7.16
CA ASP A 2 35.49 -34.17 -6.09
C ASP A 2 36.94 -34.03 -5.57
N GLU A 3 37.56 -32.86 -5.69
CA GLU A 3 38.93 -32.62 -5.18
C GLU A 3 39.03 -31.56 -4.08
N LEU A 4 37.96 -30.79 -3.85
CA LEU A 4 37.94 -29.74 -2.82
C LEU A 4 37.51 -30.27 -1.43
N VAL A 5 37.02 -31.51 -1.36
CA VAL A 5 36.56 -32.17 -0.12
C VAL A 5 37.71 -32.88 0.61
N GLY A 6 38.83 -33.17 -0.07
CA GLY A 6 39.91 -34.00 0.47
C GLY A 6 40.90 -33.31 1.43
N ARG A 7 40.87 -31.97 1.56
CA ARG A 7 41.87 -31.21 2.35
C ARG A 7 41.30 -30.37 3.51
N VAL A 8 39.99 -30.46 3.76
CA VAL A 8 39.31 -29.73 4.85
C VAL A 8 38.78 -30.71 5.91
N GLY A 9 39.44 -31.86 6.09
CA GLY A 9 39.03 -32.91 7.02
C GLY A 9 39.36 -32.68 8.50
N GLY A 10 39.51 -31.44 8.98
CA GLY A 10 40.15 -31.18 10.28
C GLY A 10 39.42 -30.30 11.30
N ARG A 11 38.77 -29.19 10.91
CA ARG A 11 38.38 -28.15 11.89
C ARG A 11 37.06 -27.40 11.65
N PHE A 12 36.32 -27.68 10.59
CA PHE A 12 35.04 -27.01 10.37
C PHE A 12 33.90 -27.83 10.95
N LYS A 13 33.62 -27.61 12.25
CA LYS A 13 32.34 -28.00 12.84
C LYS A 13 31.32 -26.89 12.57
N ILE A 14 31.11 -26.55 11.29
CA ILE A 14 29.94 -25.79 10.88
C ILE A 14 28.75 -26.69 11.24
N SER A 15 27.92 -26.26 12.19
CA SER A 15 26.71 -27.02 12.50
C SER A 15 25.92 -27.18 11.20
N LEU A 16 25.52 -28.41 10.87
CA LEU A 16 24.70 -28.70 9.68
C LEU A 16 23.44 -27.81 9.64
N THR A 17 22.97 -27.41 10.82
CA THR A 17 21.87 -26.47 11.04
C THR A 17 22.20 -25.06 10.53
N ASP A 18 23.40 -24.53 10.80
CA ASP A 18 23.83 -23.19 10.36
C ASP A 18 23.98 -23.15 8.83
N SER A 19 24.52 -24.22 8.24
CA SER A 19 24.63 -24.34 6.77
C SER A 19 23.27 -24.44 6.07
N THR A 20 22.30 -25.12 6.69
CA THR A 20 20.95 -25.28 6.13
C THR A 20 20.13 -24.01 6.28
N MET A 21 20.16 -23.38 7.45
CA MET A 21 19.48 -22.11 7.72
C MET A 21 20.01 -21.00 6.80
N MET A 22 21.33 -20.89 6.64
CA MET A 22 21.94 -19.90 5.75
C MET A 22 21.50 -20.09 4.29
N ARG A 23 21.40 -21.34 3.83
CA ARG A 23 20.90 -21.66 2.48
C ARG A 23 19.42 -21.28 2.30
N ILE A 24 18.60 -21.48 3.33
CA ILE A 24 17.19 -21.06 3.33
C ILE A 24 17.09 -19.54 3.24
N VAL A 25 17.85 -18.81 4.05
CA VAL A 25 17.85 -17.35 4.03
C VAL A 25 18.29 -16.84 2.66
N HIS A 26 19.36 -17.40 2.08
CA HIS A 26 19.83 -17.02 0.74
C HIS A 26 18.78 -17.28 -0.34
N SER A 27 18.17 -18.47 -0.36
CA SER A 27 17.11 -18.77 -1.34
C SER A 27 15.90 -17.86 -1.19
N THR A 28 15.60 -17.42 0.03
CA THR A 28 14.49 -16.49 0.30
C THR A 28 14.86 -15.07 -0.13
N MET A 29 16.11 -14.65 0.06
CA MET A 29 16.64 -13.38 -0.43
C MET A 29 16.57 -13.29 -1.94
N ASP A 30 17.00 -14.34 -2.65
CA ASP A 30 16.96 -14.37 -4.11
C ASP A 30 15.52 -14.19 -4.62
N LYS A 31 14.55 -14.87 -4.00
CA LYS A 31 13.13 -14.72 -4.34
C LYS A 31 12.61 -13.31 -4.05
N ALA A 32 12.98 -12.72 -2.91
CA ALA A 32 12.59 -11.35 -2.58
C ALA A 32 13.20 -10.35 -3.58
N HIS A 33 14.45 -10.57 -3.99
CA HIS A 33 15.13 -9.75 -5.00
C HIS A 33 14.47 -9.87 -6.38
N GLU A 34 14.13 -11.08 -6.82
CA GLU A 34 13.41 -11.32 -8.08
C GLU A 34 12.04 -10.61 -8.08
N ARG A 35 11.30 -10.70 -6.97
CA ARG A 35 10.00 -10.04 -6.83
C ARG A 35 10.10 -8.52 -6.72
N ALA A 36 11.15 -8.00 -6.10
CA ALA A 36 11.44 -6.57 -6.08
C ALA A 36 11.65 -5.99 -7.48
N GLN A 37 12.15 -6.79 -8.43
CA GLN A 37 12.32 -6.42 -9.83
C GLN A 37 11.06 -6.65 -10.69
N SER A 38 10.00 -7.23 -10.12
CA SER A 38 8.77 -7.50 -10.86
C SER A 38 8.07 -6.20 -11.27
N LYS A 39 7.11 -6.29 -12.20
CA LYS A 39 6.25 -5.17 -12.57
C LYS A 39 4.99 -5.08 -11.71
N GLU A 40 4.92 -5.82 -10.59
CA GLU A 40 3.80 -5.68 -9.64
C GLU A 40 3.72 -4.25 -9.08
N GLY A 41 2.60 -3.95 -8.42
CA GLY A 41 2.32 -2.62 -7.89
C GLY A 41 3.47 -2.08 -7.03
N VAL A 42 3.51 -0.75 -6.91
CA VAL A 42 4.61 -0.04 -6.23
C VAL A 42 4.75 -0.52 -4.78
N ILE A 43 3.63 -0.81 -4.11
CA ILE A 43 3.59 -1.24 -2.70
C ILE A 43 4.16 -2.65 -2.55
N GLU A 44 3.78 -3.56 -3.43
CA GLU A 44 4.26 -4.94 -3.45
C GLU A 44 5.77 -4.97 -3.65
N ARG A 45 6.30 -4.19 -4.60
CA ARG A 45 7.75 -4.09 -4.81
C ARG A 45 8.47 -3.51 -3.59
N LEU A 46 7.95 -2.45 -2.97
CA LEU A 46 8.54 -1.87 -1.76
C LEU A 46 8.56 -2.88 -0.61
N THR A 47 7.50 -3.69 -0.48
CA THR A 47 7.42 -4.77 0.51
C THR A 47 8.49 -5.83 0.28
N GLU A 48 8.70 -6.25 -0.97
CA GLU A 48 9.72 -7.26 -1.30
C GLU A 48 11.15 -6.71 -1.15
N ILE A 49 11.37 -5.41 -1.43
CA ILE A 49 12.63 -4.72 -1.11
C ILE A 49 12.88 -4.70 0.40
N SER A 50 11.85 -4.44 1.22
CA SER A 50 11.96 -4.48 2.69
C SER A 50 12.39 -5.86 3.18
N LYS A 51 11.72 -6.92 2.72
CA LYS A 51 12.06 -8.31 3.04
C LYS A 51 13.49 -8.66 2.65
N PHE A 52 13.94 -8.20 1.48
CA PHE A 52 15.32 -8.42 1.06
C PHE A 52 16.32 -7.81 2.04
N TYR A 53 16.09 -6.58 2.50
CA TYR A 53 16.98 -5.94 3.48
C TYR A 53 16.96 -6.62 4.85
N GLU A 54 15.78 -7.03 5.34
CA GLU A 54 15.67 -7.79 6.59
C GLU A 54 16.49 -9.08 6.55
N LEU A 55 16.37 -9.83 5.46
CA LEU A 55 17.09 -11.09 5.28
C LEU A 55 18.60 -10.84 5.10
N ALA A 56 19.00 -9.77 4.41
CA ALA A 56 20.40 -9.40 4.26
C ALA A 56 21.05 -9.03 5.61
N VAL A 57 20.34 -8.28 6.47
CA VAL A 57 20.79 -7.98 7.84
C VAL A 57 20.95 -9.27 8.64
N MET A 58 19.98 -10.19 8.57
CA MET A 58 20.05 -11.48 9.24
C MET A 58 21.26 -12.32 8.79
N GLN A 59 21.59 -12.34 7.49
CA GLN A 59 22.79 -13.01 7.00
C GLN A 59 24.07 -12.35 7.52
N LEU A 60 24.12 -11.02 7.55
CA LEU A 60 25.30 -10.29 8.05
C LEU A 60 25.52 -10.51 9.54
N ASP A 61 24.47 -10.53 10.35
CA ASP A 61 24.58 -10.85 11.78
C ASP A 61 25.08 -12.28 12.01
N GLY A 62 24.65 -13.23 11.18
CA GLY A 62 25.17 -14.60 11.18
C GLY A 62 26.66 -14.65 10.80
N CYS A 63 27.07 -13.92 9.76
CA CYS A 63 28.47 -13.81 9.35
C CYS A 63 29.35 -13.16 10.44
N LEU A 64 28.88 -12.07 11.06
CA LEU A 64 29.59 -11.38 12.15
C LEU A 64 29.81 -12.33 13.33
N SER A 65 28.77 -13.04 13.75
CA SER A 65 28.84 -14.02 14.85
C SER A 65 29.86 -15.12 14.52
N PHE A 66 29.84 -15.64 13.29
CA PHE A 66 30.79 -16.66 12.83
C PHE A 66 32.25 -16.16 12.83
N VAL A 67 32.51 -14.98 12.26
CA VAL A 67 33.87 -14.42 12.18
C VAL A 67 34.41 -14.12 13.59
N GLN A 68 33.55 -13.63 14.48
CA GLN A 68 33.93 -13.36 15.88
C GLN A 68 34.23 -14.65 16.65
N GLU A 69 33.41 -15.69 16.51
CA GLU A 69 33.65 -16.99 17.14
C GLU A 69 34.92 -17.70 16.61
N GLU A 70 35.30 -17.49 15.35
CA GLU A 70 36.54 -18.03 14.78
C GLU A 70 37.77 -17.22 15.21
N ALA A 71 37.63 -15.90 15.30
CA ALA A 71 38.66 -15.01 15.85
C ALA A 71 38.96 -15.35 17.32
N ASP A 72 37.94 -15.64 18.15
CA ASP A 72 38.12 -16.05 19.54
C ASP A 72 38.81 -17.41 19.70
N ARG A 73 38.72 -18.28 18.68
CA ARG A 73 39.32 -19.63 18.66
C ARG A 73 40.73 -19.68 18.08
N SER A 74 41.12 -18.68 17.29
CA SER A 74 42.41 -18.64 16.60
C SER A 74 43.29 -17.50 17.15
N PHE A 75 44.55 -17.80 17.47
CA PHE A 75 45.51 -16.81 17.98
C PHE A 75 46.18 -15.98 16.87
N GLU A 76 45.73 -16.11 15.61
CA GLU A 76 46.29 -15.40 14.46
C GLU A 76 45.50 -14.13 14.11
N ILE A 77 46.26 -13.15 13.62
CA ILE A 77 45.99 -11.72 13.56
C ILE A 77 44.84 -11.32 12.60
N SER A 78 44.05 -10.33 13.07
CA SER A 78 43.26 -9.31 12.36
C SER A 78 42.13 -9.75 11.43
N ASN A 79 41.02 -10.22 12.01
CA ASN A 79 39.71 -10.11 11.35
C ASN A 79 39.01 -8.78 11.65
N GLU A 80 39.66 -7.84 12.37
CA GLU A 80 39.10 -6.52 12.73
C GLU A 80 38.56 -5.74 11.53
N GLU A 81 39.29 -5.72 10.41
CA GLU A 81 38.89 -5.00 9.19
C GLU A 81 37.62 -5.61 8.59
N VAL A 82 37.55 -6.95 8.52
CA VAL A 82 36.36 -7.67 8.04
C VAL A 82 35.17 -7.46 8.97
N LEU A 83 35.38 -7.48 10.28
CA LEU A 83 34.33 -7.20 11.27
C LEU A 83 33.82 -5.76 11.16
N TRP A 84 34.73 -4.81 10.95
CA TRP A 84 34.37 -3.41 10.75
C TRP A 84 33.56 -3.22 9.45
N ASP A 85 34.01 -3.78 8.32
CA ASP A 85 33.31 -3.70 7.03
C ASP A 85 31.91 -4.33 7.09
N LEU A 86 31.79 -5.51 7.70
CA LEU A 86 30.50 -6.19 7.87
C LEU A 86 29.57 -5.39 8.78
N THR A 87 30.10 -4.77 9.82
CA THR A 87 29.35 -3.89 10.74
C THR A 87 28.87 -2.63 10.02
N ASP A 88 29.74 -1.93 9.29
CA ASP A 88 29.37 -0.75 8.49
C ASP A 88 28.28 -1.09 7.48
N PHE A 89 28.46 -2.19 6.74
CA PHE A 89 27.50 -2.61 5.74
C PHE A 89 26.14 -2.96 6.37
N ARG A 90 26.12 -3.69 7.50
CA ARG A 90 24.89 -3.97 8.25
C ARG A 90 24.20 -2.69 8.69
N ASP A 91 24.93 -1.78 9.32
CA ASP A 91 24.36 -0.54 9.87
C ASP A 91 23.77 0.34 8.77
N ARG A 92 24.41 0.37 7.59
CA ARG A 92 23.87 1.03 6.39
C ARG A 92 22.60 0.36 5.87
N LEU A 93 22.53 -0.97 5.85
CA LEU A 93 21.31 -1.68 5.46
C LEU A 93 20.17 -1.42 6.44
N ILE A 94 20.44 -1.42 7.75
CA ILE A 94 19.47 -1.06 8.79
C ILE A 94 18.96 0.37 8.58
N GLY A 95 19.86 1.32 8.27
CA GLY A 95 19.48 2.70 7.95
C GLY A 95 18.49 2.76 6.77
N ARG A 96 18.82 2.10 5.66
CA ARG A 96 17.96 2.05 4.47
C ARG A 96 16.62 1.36 4.73
N LEU A 97 16.62 0.30 5.54
CA LEU A 97 15.40 -0.40 5.94
C LEU A 97 14.46 0.55 6.71
N LYS A 98 14.99 1.28 7.71
CA LYS A 98 14.22 2.28 8.47
C LYS A 98 13.67 3.39 7.59
N GLU A 99 14.48 3.90 6.66
CA GLU A 99 14.03 4.90 5.69
C GLU A 99 12.88 4.38 4.82
N LEU A 100 12.97 3.12 4.38
CA LEU A 100 11.95 2.48 3.57
C LEU A 100 10.65 2.26 4.37
N GLU A 101 10.74 1.78 5.60
CA GLU A 101 9.60 1.60 6.51
C GLU A 101 8.86 2.94 6.72
N LEU A 102 9.59 4.02 6.98
CA LEU A 102 9.02 5.37 7.12
C LEU A 102 8.34 5.83 5.82
N PHE A 103 8.97 5.57 4.67
CA PHE A 103 8.39 5.92 3.38
C PHE A 103 7.09 5.16 3.10
N ILE A 104 7.06 3.85 3.37
CA ILE A 104 5.85 3.02 3.24
C ILE A 104 4.75 3.55 4.15
N ALA A 105 5.06 3.80 5.43
CA ALA A 105 4.09 4.31 6.40
C ALA A 105 3.47 5.67 5.98
N GLU A 106 4.28 6.59 5.44
CA GLU A 106 3.76 7.87 4.94
C GLU A 106 2.85 7.67 3.72
N LYS A 107 3.19 6.74 2.82
CA LYS A 107 2.34 6.41 1.67
C LYS A 107 1.02 5.78 2.08
N ASP A 108 1.02 4.89 3.07
CA ASP A 108 -0.21 4.29 3.61
C ASP A 108 -1.11 5.35 4.24
N ARG A 109 -0.53 6.31 4.95
CA ARG A 109 -1.28 7.45 5.52
C ARG A 109 -1.92 8.31 4.43
N GLU A 110 -1.16 8.64 3.38
CA GLU A 110 -1.64 9.42 2.24
C GLU A 110 -2.75 8.68 1.49
N LEU A 111 -2.61 7.37 1.26
CA LEU A 111 -3.64 6.54 0.64
C LEU A 111 -4.92 6.49 1.48
N THR A 112 -4.79 6.29 2.79
CA THR A 112 -5.93 6.29 3.72
C THR A 112 -6.68 7.62 3.65
N LYS A 113 -5.95 8.75 3.66
CA LYS A 113 -6.54 10.09 3.54
C LYS A 113 -7.27 10.29 2.21
N ARG A 114 -6.71 9.78 1.10
CA ARG A 114 -7.36 9.84 -0.22
C ARG A 114 -8.67 9.06 -0.23
N ILE A 115 -8.67 7.85 0.33
CA ILE A 115 -9.88 7.01 0.43
C ILE A 115 -10.96 7.73 1.25
N GLU A 116 -10.59 8.32 2.39
CA GLU A 116 -11.52 9.08 3.23
C GLU A 116 -12.12 10.27 2.47
N ASN A 117 -11.30 11.02 1.72
CA ASN A 117 -11.76 12.14 0.91
C ASN A 117 -12.67 11.69 -0.23
N GLU A 118 -12.33 10.61 -0.92
CA GLU A 118 -13.18 10.05 -1.98
C GLU A 118 -14.56 9.66 -1.43
N LEU A 119 -14.61 9.03 -0.25
CA LEU A 119 -15.86 8.69 0.42
C LEU A 119 -16.70 9.94 0.73
N LYS A 120 -16.08 10.99 1.27
CA LYS A 120 -16.75 12.27 1.53
C LYS A 120 -17.31 12.90 0.26
N PHE A 121 -16.54 12.90 -0.82
CA PHE A 121 -17.01 13.43 -2.11
C PHE A 121 -18.16 12.61 -2.68
N ARG A 122 -18.11 11.28 -2.56
CA ARG A 122 -19.20 10.40 -2.99
C ARG A 122 -20.49 10.68 -2.24
N GLN A 123 -20.43 10.82 -0.91
CA GLN A 123 -21.59 11.17 -0.08
C GLN A 123 -22.16 12.55 -0.42
N ALA A 124 -21.29 13.54 -0.66
CA ALA A 124 -21.71 14.88 -1.06
C ALA A 124 -22.40 14.86 -2.44
N LEU A 125 -21.88 14.07 -3.37
CA LEU A 125 -22.47 13.89 -4.70
C LEU A 125 -23.85 13.24 -4.61
N GLU A 126 -23.99 12.16 -3.85
CA GLU A 126 -25.29 11.50 -3.61
C GLU A 126 -26.32 12.43 -2.96
N MET A 127 -25.88 13.34 -2.07
CA MET A 127 -26.76 14.35 -1.50
C MET A 127 -27.22 15.36 -2.56
N LYS A 128 -26.31 15.78 -3.44
CA LYS A 128 -26.63 16.73 -4.51
C LYS A 128 -27.52 16.13 -5.60
N GLU A 129 -27.36 14.86 -5.92
CA GLU A 129 -28.27 14.14 -6.82
C GLU A 129 -29.69 14.12 -6.25
N ARG A 130 -29.85 13.78 -4.96
CA ARG A 130 -31.16 13.83 -4.28
C ARG A 130 -31.78 15.23 -4.25
N ASP A 131 -30.97 16.27 -4.01
CA ASP A 131 -31.42 17.67 -4.07
C ASP A 131 -31.93 18.02 -5.48
N LEU A 132 -31.21 17.61 -6.53
CA LEU A 132 -31.58 17.82 -7.92
C LEU A 132 -32.87 17.07 -8.29
N ASP A 133 -33.01 15.81 -7.88
CA ASP A 133 -34.22 15.03 -8.10
C ASP A 133 -35.45 15.70 -7.46
N SER A 134 -35.31 16.20 -6.23
CA SER A 134 -36.35 16.97 -5.53
C SER A 134 -36.72 18.25 -6.28
N LEU A 135 -35.73 18.99 -6.78
CA LEU A 135 -35.96 20.21 -7.53
C LEU A 135 -36.65 19.92 -8.87
N CYS A 136 -36.18 18.90 -9.60
CA CYS A 136 -36.81 18.43 -10.84
C CYS A 136 -38.27 18.00 -10.62
N ALA A 137 -38.57 17.31 -9.52
CA ALA A 137 -39.94 16.94 -9.17
C ALA A 137 -40.81 18.18 -8.89
N LYS A 138 -40.29 19.18 -8.16
CA LYS A 138 -41.00 20.45 -7.92
C LYS A 138 -41.28 21.21 -9.20
N ILE A 139 -40.28 21.32 -10.09
CA ILE A 139 -40.43 21.97 -11.40
C ILE A 139 -41.45 21.22 -12.26
N LYS A 140 -41.54 19.89 -12.22
CA LYS A 140 -42.59 19.15 -12.96
C LYS A 140 -44.00 19.38 -12.40
N LEU A 141 -44.13 19.69 -11.11
CA LEU A 141 -45.42 19.94 -10.46
C LEU A 141 -45.94 21.37 -10.66
N GLU A 142 -45.07 22.34 -10.95
CA GLU A 142 -45.47 23.73 -11.21
C GLU A 142 -46.30 23.94 -12.50
N PRO A 143 -45.93 23.37 -13.66
CA PRO A 143 -46.72 23.46 -14.90
C PRO A 143 -48.14 22.95 -14.72
N THR A 144 -48.33 21.84 -14.01
CA THR A 144 -49.66 21.27 -13.75
C THR A 144 -50.52 22.19 -12.88
N LYS A 145 -49.88 22.96 -11.98
CA LYS A 145 -50.58 23.97 -11.17
C LYS A 145 -50.96 25.19 -12.01
N ILE A 146 -50.11 25.61 -12.94
CA ILE A 146 -50.38 26.75 -13.81
C ILE A 146 -51.52 26.40 -14.79
N GLU A 147 -51.46 25.22 -15.44
CA GLU A 147 -52.50 24.72 -16.33
C GLU A 147 -53.87 24.58 -15.64
N SER A 148 -53.91 24.09 -14.39
CA SER A 148 -55.16 23.98 -13.62
C SER A 148 -55.74 25.34 -13.21
N VAL A 149 -54.90 26.35 -12.95
CA VAL A 149 -55.35 27.72 -12.66
C VAL A 149 -55.88 28.40 -13.93
N GLU A 150 -55.24 28.20 -15.07
CA GLU A 150 -55.72 28.71 -16.37
C GLU A 150 -57.04 28.07 -16.79
N ALA A 151 -57.20 26.76 -16.58
CA ALA A 151 -58.45 26.05 -16.85
C ALA A 151 -59.62 26.54 -15.98
N LEU A 152 -59.37 26.78 -14.68
CA LEU A 152 -60.36 27.39 -13.78
C LEU A 152 -60.72 28.82 -14.20
N SER A 153 -59.74 29.61 -14.65
CA SER A 153 -59.98 30.95 -15.17
C SER A 153 -60.91 30.95 -16.39
N LEU A 154 -60.68 30.00 -17.31
CA LEU A 154 -61.51 29.84 -18.51
C LEU A 154 -62.95 29.44 -18.15
N ALA A 155 -63.11 28.45 -17.27
CA ALA A 155 -64.43 27.99 -16.83
C ALA A 155 -65.24 29.09 -16.11
N ILE A 156 -64.57 29.94 -15.31
CA ILE A 156 -65.21 31.09 -14.67
C ILE A 156 -65.68 32.11 -15.71
N ARG A 157 -64.85 32.42 -16.72
CA ARG A 157 -65.25 33.35 -17.81
C ARG A 157 -66.47 32.84 -18.58
N GLU A 158 -66.51 31.54 -18.82
CA GLU A 158 -67.61 30.87 -19.54
C GLU A 158 -68.91 30.91 -18.74
N LEU A 159 -68.84 30.62 -17.43
CA LEU A 159 -69.97 30.78 -16.50
C LEU A 159 -70.49 32.21 -16.45
N VAL A 160 -69.59 33.20 -16.39
CA VAL A 160 -69.97 34.62 -16.37
C VAL A 160 -70.64 35.00 -17.69
N MET A 161 -70.12 34.59 -18.85
CA MET A 161 -70.77 34.86 -20.14
C MET A 161 -72.16 34.22 -20.25
N ASN A 162 -72.31 32.98 -19.79
CA ASN A 162 -73.61 32.30 -19.81
C ASN A 162 -74.62 32.98 -18.87
N LEU A 163 -74.19 33.45 -17.70
CA LEU A 163 -75.04 34.22 -16.80
C LEU A 163 -75.51 35.55 -17.43
N PHE A 164 -74.63 36.24 -18.16
CA PHE A 164 -74.99 37.47 -18.87
C PHE A 164 -75.97 37.24 -20.03
N LEU A 165 -75.94 36.05 -20.66
CA LEU A 165 -76.87 35.66 -21.72
C LEU A 165 -78.23 35.19 -21.20
N GLU A 166 -78.31 34.66 -19.98
CA GLU A 166 -79.58 34.25 -19.35
C GLU A 166 -80.36 35.41 -18.71
N ILE A 167 -79.70 36.54 -18.44
CA ILE A 167 -80.31 37.72 -17.79
C ILE A 167 -80.70 38.83 -18.80
N GLY A 168 -80.28 38.71 -20.07
CA GLY A 168 -80.62 39.64 -21.17
C GLY A 168 -81.72 39.11 -22.08
#